data_AF-K9GFG7-F1
#
_entry.id   AF-K9GFG7-F1
#
_cell.length_a   1.000
_cell.length_b   1.000
_cell.length_c   1.000
_cell.angle_alpha   90.00
_cell.angle_beta   90.00
_cell.angle_gamma   90.00
#
_symmetry.space_group_name_H-M   'P 1'
#
loop_
_entity.id
_entity.type
_entity.pdbx_description
1 polymer ?
#
loop_
_entity_poly.entity_id
_entity_poly.type
_entity_poly.pdbx_seq_one_letter_code
_entity_poly.pdbx_strand_id
1 'polypeptide(L)'
;MPSLGRNKGHPRSRKSDDEFVIFLQGIPPHCRWQELKDLVRQTALHIRQAVVYDDNHGTPTGIGQIIVKNEDEAWRTYRMY
;
A
#
# COMPACT_ATOMS: atom_id res chain seq x y z
N MET A 1 23.65 17.34 -7.24
CA MET A 1 22.35 17.40 -7.96
C MET A 1 21.27 16.92 -7.00
N PRO A 2 20.06 17.53 -7.01
CA PRO A 2 19.22 17.66 -5.82
C PRO A 2 18.51 16.36 -5.40
N SER A 3 18.20 16.34 -4.11
CA SER A 3 17.58 15.30 -3.28
C SER A 3 16.15 14.90 -3.68
N LEU A 4 15.85 13.60 -3.69
CA LEU A 4 14.53 13.11 -3.25
C LEU A 4 14.72 12.06 -2.15
N GLY A 5 14.68 12.56 -0.91
CA GLY A 5 14.43 11.69 0.22
C GLY A 5 12.99 11.21 0.19
N ARG A 6 12.79 9.93 0.46
CA ARG A 6 11.83 9.54 1.49
C ARG A 6 12.20 8.17 2.06
N ASN A 7 13.20 8.19 2.94
CA ASN A 7 13.28 7.19 4.00
C ASN A 7 11.97 7.27 4.79
N LYS A 8 11.03 6.38 4.50
CA LYS A 8 9.90 6.10 5.37
C LYS A 8 10.21 4.77 6.06
N GLY A 9 11.30 4.78 6.85
CA GLY A 9 11.51 3.75 7.84
C GLY A 9 10.28 3.71 8.74
N HIS A 10 9.44 2.69 8.59
CA HIS A 10 8.40 2.41 9.56
C HIS A 10 8.98 1.45 10.60
N PRO A 11 9.07 1.89 11.87
CA PRO A 11 9.69 1.11 12.93
C PRO A 11 8.92 -0.19 13.20
N ARG A 12 9.72 -1.23 13.52
CA ARG A 12 9.32 -2.52 14.10
C ARG A 12 8.08 -2.40 14.99
N SER A 13 6.97 -3.05 14.62
CA SER A 13 6.00 -3.49 15.62
C SER A 13 6.19 -4.97 15.86
N ARG A 14 6.93 -5.25 16.91
CA ARG A 14 6.86 -6.51 17.62
C ARG A 14 5.47 -6.58 18.25
N LYS A 15 4.56 -7.35 17.67
CA LYS A 15 3.47 -8.07 18.36
C LYS A 15 2.66 -8.83 17.31
N SER A 16 2.56 -10.14 17.51
CA SER A 16 1.75 -11.08 16.77
C SER A 16 0.31 -10.55 16.66
N ASP A 17 -0.07 -10.10 15.47
CA ASP A 17 -1.40 -9.68 15.05
C ASP A 17 -1.34 -9.86 13.54
N ASP A 18 -1.94 -10.91 12.99
CA ASP A 18 -1.72 -11.34 11.60
C ASP A 18 -1.87 -10.18 10.62
N GLU A 19 -0.76 -9.76 10.01
CA GLU A 19 -0.74 -8.64 9.09
C GLU A 19 -0.77 -9.16 7.66
N PHE A 20 -1.77 -8.75 6.91
CA PHE A 20 -1.98 -9.14 5.53
C PHE A 20 -1.44 -8.07 4.61
N VAL A 21 -0.55 -8.48 3.71
CA VAL A 21 0.07 -7.60 2.73
C VAL A 21 -0.62 -7.81 1.38
N ILE A 22 -1.19 -6.75 0.85
CA ILE A 22 -1.87 -6.72 -0.44
C ILE A 22 -0.97 -5.97 -1.42
N PHE A 23 -0.59 -6.65 -2.50
CA PHE A 23 0.13 -6.05 -3.61
C PHE A 23 -0.84 -5.72 -4.73
N LEU A 24 -0.83 -4.47 -5.17
CA LEU A 24 -1.66 -3.94 -6.24
C LEU A 24 -0.74 -3.58 -7.40
N GLN A 25 -0.97 -4.17 -8.57
CA GLN A 25 -0.21 -3.87 -9.79
C GLN A 25 -1.15 -3.24 -10.83
N GLY A 26 -0.63 -2.33 -11.65
CA GLY A 26 -1.40 -1.63 -12.70
C GLY A 26 -2.07 -0.34 -12.23
N ILE A 27 -1.68 0.22 -11.09
CA ILE A 27 -2.20 1.52 -10.65
C ILE A 27 -1.68 2.65 -11.57
N PRO A 28 -2.55 3.60 -11.96
CA PRO A 28 -2.19 4.74 -12.80
C PRO A 28 -0.99 5.56 -12.29
N PRO A 29 -0.26 6.29 -13.16
CA PRO A 29 0.84 7.18 -12.78
C PRO A 29 0.54 8.25 -11.75
N HIS A 30 -0.73 8.60 -11.59
CA HIS A 30 -1.18 9.58 -10.62
C HIS A 30 -1.67 8.95 -9.32
N CYS A 31 -1.73 7.62 -9.21
CA CYS A 31 -2.14 6.95 -7.99
C CYS A 31 -1.06 7.09 -6.92
N ARG A 32 -1.41 7.77 -5.83
CA ARG A 32 -0.56 7.94 -4.66
C ARG A 32 -0.92 6.92 -3.59
N TRP A 33 -0.06 6.77 -2.60
CA TRP A 33 -0.35 5.97 -1.40
C TRP A 33 -1.65 6.38 -0.69
N GLN A 34 -2.10 7.63 -0.86
CA GLN A 34 -3.40 8.10 -0.35
C GLN A 34 -4.57 7.48 -1.10
N GLU A 35 -4.56 7.51 -2.44
CA GLU A 35 -5.59 6.88 -3.28
C GLU A 35 -5.64 5.37 -3.05
N LEU A 36 -4.47 4.72 -3.02
CA LEU A 36 -4.35 3.29 -2.73
C LEU A 36 -5.00 2.96 -1.38
N LYS A 37 -4.68 3.76 -0.35
CA LYS A 37 -5.25 3.62 0.97
C LYS A 37 -6.76 3.85 0.95
N ASP A 38 -7.25 4.84 0.21
CA ASP A 38 -8.67 5.17 0.15
C ASP A 38 -9.49 4.08 -0.56
N LEU A 39 -8.98 3.56 -1.68
CA LEU A 39 -9.54 2.41 -2.40
C LEU A 39 -9.71 1.20 -1.49
N VAL A 40 -8.64 0.82 -0.79
CA VAL A 40 -8.69 -0.29 0.16
C VAL A 40 -9.48 0.06 1.40
N ARG A 41 -9.66 1.35 1.75
CA ARG A 41 -10.51 1.74 2.89
C ARG A 41 -11.97 1.41 2.69
N GLN A 42 -12.41 1.26 1.44
CA GLN A 42 -13.76 0.87 1.09
C GLN A 42 -14.02 -0.61 1.40
N THR A 43 -12.99 -1.46 1.35
CA THR A 43 -13.08 -2.91 1.54
C THR A 43 -12.43 -3.40 2.85
N ALA A 44 -11.49 -2.63 3.40
CA ALA A 44 -10.72 -2.91 4.60
C ALA A 44 -10.55 -1.63 5.45
N LEU A 45 -11.16 -1.60 6.63
CA LEU A 45 -11.07 -0.48 7.55
C LEU A 45 -9.74 -0.48 8.31
N HIS A 46 -9.17 -1.66 8.58
CA HIS A 46 -7.95 -1.82 9.38
C HIS A 46 -6.66 -1.73 8.56
N ILE A 47 -6.48 -0.61 7.85
CA ILE A 47 -5.25 -0.33 7.10
C ILE A 47 -4.18 0.19 8.04
N ARG A 48 -3.09 -0.57 8.16
CA ARG A 48 -1.90 -0.17 8.91
C ARG A 48 -1.00 0.75 8.09
N GLN A 49 -0.72 0.38 6.84
CA GLN A 49 0.22 1.10 6.00
C GLN A 49 -0.17 1.00 4.52
N ALA A 50 0.08 2.06 3.77
CA ALA A 50 -0.03 2.07 2.31
C ALA A 50 1.23 2.71 1.73
N VAL A 51 1.80 2.07 0.73
CA VAL A 51 3.03 2.47 0.03
C VAL A 51 2.74 2.36 -1.45
N VAL A 52 3.18 3.34 -2.23
CA VAL A 52 3.20 3.23 -3.70
C VAL A 52 4.64 3.36 -4.12
N TYR A 53 5.06 2.50 -5.05
CA TYR A 53 6.38 2.50 -5.63
C TYR A 53 6.33 3.29 -6.94
N ASP A 54 7.04 4.42 -6.95
CA ASP A 54 7.38 5.15 -8.15
C ASP A 54 8.75 4.70 -8.67
N ASP A 55 8.89 4.49 -9.98
CA ASP A 55 10.21 4.36 -10.59
C ASP A 55 10.69 5.75 -11.01
N ASN A 56 11.95 6.03 -10.68
CA ASN A 56 12.63 7.32 -10.83
C ASN A 56 12.72 7.81 -12.29
N HIS A 57 12.25 7.04 -13.27
CA HIS A 57 12.22 7.40 -14.69
C HIS A 57 10.94 8.10 -15.17
N GLY A 58 10.01 8.46 -14.27
CA GLY A 58 8.74 9.10 -14.66
C GLY A 58 7.70 8.12 -15.23
N THR A 59 8.03 6.84 -15.27
CA THR A 59 7.06 5.76 -15.47
C THR A 59 6.78 5.16 -14.09
N PRO A 60 5.59 5.33 -13.49
CA PRO A 60 5.23 4.54 -12.31
C PRO A 60 5.43 3.06 -12.64
N THR A 61 6.05 2.27 -11.78
CA THR A 61 5.99 0.80 -11.95
C THR A 61 4.53 0.31 -11.85
N GLY A 62 3.64 1.16 -11.34
CA GLY A 62 2.24 0.87 -11.14
C GLY A 62 2.05 -0.14 -10.02
N ILE A 63 2.99 -0.19 -9.06
CA ILE A 63 2.98 -1.15 -7.96
C ILE A 63 2.69 -0.40 -6.66
N GLY A 64 1.67 -0.84 -5.95
CA GLY A 64 1.29 -0.39 -4.62
C GLY A 64 1.31 -1.57 -3.65
N GLN A 65 1.59 -1.27 -2.39
CA GLN A 65 1.57 -2.23 -1.30
C GLN A 65 0.74 -1.67 -0.16
N ILE A 66 -0.17 -2.48 0.36
CA ILE A 66 -0.98 -2.16 1.54
C ILE A 66 -0.81 -3.23 2.58
N ILE A 67 -0.70 -2.81 3.83
CA ILE A 67 -0.67 -3.67 5.00
C ILE A 67 -1.97 -3.45 5.75
N VAL A 68 -2.74 -4.51 5.94
CA VAL A 68 -3.97 -4.53 6.74
C VAL A 68 -3.84 -5.51 7.89
N LYS A 69 -4.55 -5.28 8.99
CA LYS A 69 -4.46 -6.13 10.20
C LYS A 69 -5.47 -7.28 10.24
N ASN A 70 -6.35 -7.37 9.26
CA ASN A 70 -7.47 -8.29 9.29
C ASN A 70 -7.52 -9.13 8.01
N GLU A 71 -7.59 -10.46 8.20
CA GLU A 71 -7.60 -11.44 7.11
C GLU A 71 -8.85 -11.29 6.24
N ASP A 72 -10.03 -11.24 6.86
CA ASP A 72 -11.31 -11.19 6.18
C ASP A 72 -11.42 -9.94 5.29
N GLU A 73 -10.92 -8.81 5.77
CA GLU A 73 -10.85 -7.56 5.00
C GLU A 73 -9.83 -7.64 3.84
N ALA A 74 -8.69 -8.29 4.06
CA ALA A 74 -7.71 -8.53 3.01
C ALA A 74 -8.28 -9.41 1.89
N TRP A 75 -8.95 -10.50 2.27
CA TRP A 75 -9.64 -11.41 1.35
C TRP A 75 -10.79 -10.73 0.62
N ARG A 76 -11.59 -9.90 1.29
CA ARG A 76 -12.65 -9.12 0.64
C ARG A 76 -12.08 -8.17 -0.40
N THR A 77 -11.00 -7.46 -0.05
CA THR A 77 -10.31 -6.56 -0.98
C THR A 77 -9.79 -7.32 -2.19
N TYR A 78 -9.13 -8.47 -1.96
CA TYR A 78 -8.61 -9.33 -3.02
C TYR A 78 -9.69 -9.97 -3.89
N ARG A 79 -10.88 -10.27 -3.34
CA ARG A 79 -11.98 -10.88 -4.09
C ARG A 79 -12.77 -9.86 -4.92
N MET A 80 -12.73 -8.58 -4.54
CA MET A 80 -13.47 -7.51 -5.20
C MET A 80 -12.72 -6.92 -6.41
N TYR A 81 -11.42 -7.15 -6.53
CA TYR A 81 -10.54 -6.63 -7.60
C TYR A 81 -9.81 -7.76 -8.32
#